data_AF-A0A963EKM9-F1
#
_entry.id   AF-A0A963EKM9-F1
#
_cell.length_a   1.000
_cell.length_b   1.000
_cell.length_c   1.000
_cell.angle_alpha   90.00
_cell.angle_beta   90.00
_cell.angle_gamma   90.00
#
_symmetry.space_group_name_H-M   'P 1'
#
loop_
_entity.id
_entity.type
_entity.pdbx_description
1 polymer ?
#
loop_
_entity_poly.entity_id
_entity_poly.type
_entity_poly.pdbx_seq_one_letter_code
_entity_poly.pdbx_strand_id
1 'polypeptide(L)'
;QCGKGGRRGGRGWSEVRPGWGLAGNACFIVAPRARTRHLDLGGRSFLHDYHWQQDNDFSLLELIMTAPMVVTHWINMQYNLSVTDNVRFGSGNKALHNVVGGRLGVFEGNGGDLRIGLALQSVHDGKQWMHEPLRLSAFIDAPQHAIDAVLEKHDTVRQLVEGEWLFLYRLGEAPDDISRRLREGWAPCSNLA
;
A
#
# COMPACT_ATOMS: atom_id res chain seq x y z
N GLN A 1 -34.48 -3.28 -42.45
CA GLN A 1 -34.75 -1.85 -42.18
C GLN A 1 -33.92 -1.50 -40.94
N CYS A 2 -32.71 -0.96 -41.10
CA CYS A 2 -32.41 0.49 -41.16
C CYS A 2 -32.83 1.16 -39.83
N GLY A 3 -31.97 1.74 -39.00
CA GLY A 3 -30.53 2.06 -39.09
C GLY A 3 -30.21 3.18 -38.10
N LYS A 4 -28.91 3.49 -37.98
CA LYS A 4 -28.24 4.56 -37.22
C LYS A 4 -28.00 4.25 -35.73
N GLY A 5 -26.79 4.29 -35.19
CA GLY A 5 -25.51 4.76 -35.72
C GLY A 5 -24.73 5.42 -34.57
N GLY A 6 -23.43 5.15 -34.49
CA GLY A 6 -22.52 5.94 -33.66
C GLY A 6 -21.52 5.12 -32.85
N ARG A 7 -20.44 4.69 -33.51
CA ARG A 7 -19.16 4.48 -32.83
C ARG A 7 -18.80 5.76 -32.07
N ARG A 8 -18.61 5.67 -30.76
CA ARG A 8 -17.81 6.64 -30.00
C ARG A 8 -16.56 5.94 -29.51
N GLY A 9 -15.50 6.10 -30.29
CA GLY A 9 -14.15 5.99 -29.76
C GLY A 9 -13.82 7.26 -28.96
N GLY A 10 -12.99 7.09 -27.94
CA GLY A 10 -12.21 8.16 -27.33
C GLY A 10 -12.78 8.78 -26.06
N ARG A 11 -11.97 8.65 -25.00
CA ARG A 11 -11.89 9.51 -23.80
C ARG A 11 -12.97 9.31 -22.74
N GLY A 12 -12.68 8.38 -21.84
CA GLY A 12 -13.14 8.38 -20.45
C GLY A 12 -11.94 8.24 -19.50
N TRP A 13 -10.97 9.17 -19.58
CA TRP A 13 -9.81 9.26 -18.66
C TRP A 13 -10.19 9.83 -17.29
N SER A 14 -11.38 9.52 -16.80
CA SER A 14 -11.90 10.14 -15.59
C SER A 14 -13.15 9.41 -15.10
N GLU A 15 -13.06 8.10 -14.88
CA GLU A 15 -13.88 7.56 -13.80
C GLU A 15 -13.23 8.03 -12.48
N VAL A 16 -13.53 9.29 -12.15
CA VAL A 16 -13.23 9.90 -10.86
C VAL A 16 -14.16 9.23 -9.87
N ARG A 17 -13.75 8.07 -9.34
CA ARG A 17 -14.26 7.65 -8.04
C ARG A 17 -14.00 8.82 -7.08
N PRO A 18 -14.99 9.30 -6.31
CA PRO A 18 -14.77 10.43 -5.41
C PRO A 18 -13.61 10.14 -4.45
N GLY A 19 -12.49 10.85 -4.62
CA GLY A 19 -11.69 11.48 -3.56
C GLY A 19 -11.06 10.68 -2.41
N TRP A 20 -10.89 9.35 -2.44
CA TRP A 20 -10.28 8.61 -1.31
C TRP A 20 -8.85 8.08 -1.55
N GLY A 21 -8.23 8.42 -2.68
CA GLY A 21 -6.83 8.10 -2.97
C GLY A 21 -6.51 6.60 -2.84
N LEU A 22 -5.58 6.26 -1.94
CA LEU A 22 -5.09 4.90 -1.68
C LEU A 22 -5.61 4.37 -0.32
N ALA A 23 -6.70 4.94 0.21
CA ALA A 23 -7.35 4.43 1.41
C ALA A 23 -7.77 2.95 1.24
N GLY A 24 -7.74 2.20 2.34
CA GLY A 24 -8.04 0.76 2.33
C GLY A 24 -6.95 -0.15 1.76
N ASN A 25 -5.80 0.39 1.34
CA ASN A 25 -4.67 -0.44 0.88
C ASN A 25 -4.23 -1.46 1.94
N ALA A 26 -3.93 -2.68 1.51
CA ALA A 26 -3.63 -3.81 2.38
C ALA A 26 -2.42 -4.62 1.92
N CYS A 27 -2.24 -4.76 0.60
CA CYS A 27 -1.23 -5.66 0.05
C CYS A 27 -0.40 -5.02 -1.05
N PHE A 28 0.83 -5.52 -1.19
CA PHE A 28 1.70 -5.28 -2.33
C PHE A 28 2.08 -6.63 -2.94
N ILE A 29 1.74 -6.88 -4.21
CA ILE A 29 1.93 -8.19 -4.84
C ILE A 29 2.88 -8.03 -6.02
N VAL A 30 4.02 -8.73 -5.94
CA VAL A 30 5.08 -8.78 -6.94
C VAL A 30 5.09 -10.18 -7.52
N ALA A 31 4.33 -10.39 -8.60
CA ALA A 31 4.12 -11.70 -9.18
C ALA A 31 3.58 -11.59 -10.61
N PRO A 32 3.66 -12.66 -11.42
CA PRO A 32 3.03 -12.68 -12.73
C PRO A 32 1.55 -12.33 -12.64
N ARG A 33 1.07 -11.42 -13.49
CA ARG A 33 -0.33 -10.97 -13.51
C ARG A 33 -1.34 -12.13 -13.58
N ALA A 34 -0.94 -13.24 -14.18
CA ALA A 34 -1.72 -14.48 -14.24
C ALA A 34 -2.14 -15.00 -12.85
N ARG A 35 -1.32 -14.82 -11.81
CA ARG A 35 -1.62 -15.23 -10.43
C ARG A 35 -2.75 -14.43 -9.78
N THR A 36 -3.00 -13.21 -10.23
CA THR A 36 -3.98 -12.31 -9.59
C THR A 36 -5.15 -11.91 -10.47
N ARG A 37 -5.12 -12.20 -11.78
CA ARG A 37 -6.16 -11.73 -12.75
C ARG A 37 -7.55 -12.27 -12.52
N HIS A 38 -7.66 -13.37 -11.80
CA HIS A 38 -8.90 -14.05 -11.49
C HIS A 38 -9.39 -13.75 -10.06
N LEU A 39 -8.65 -12.94 -9.29
CA LEU A 39 -8.98 -12.55 -7.93
C LEU A 39 -9.61 -11.16 -7.91
N ASP A 40 -10.69 -11.00 -7.15
CA ASP A 40 -11.16 -9.68 -6.75
C ASP A 40 -10.37 -9.23 -5.51
N LEU A 41 -9.50 -8.25 -5.69
CA LEU A 41 -8.67 -7.67 -4.63
C LEU A 41 -9.30 -6.42 -4.01
N GLY A 42 -10.54 -6.08 -4.37
CA GLY A 42 -11.29 -4.95 -3.82
C GLY A 42 -10.64 -3.58 -4.04
N GLY A 43 -9.66 -3.48 -4.95
CA GLY A 43 -8.84 -2.27 -5.12
C GLY A 43 -7.89 -1.99 -3.96
N ARG A 44 -7.63 -2.97 -3.08
CA ARG A 44 -6.80 -2.82 -1.87
C ARG A 44 -5.33 -3.22 -2.08
N SER A 45 -4.93 -3.55 -3.32
CA SER A 45 -3.61 -4.10 -3.61
C SER A 45 -2.85 -3.28 -4.64
N PHE A 46 -1.59 -2.99 -4.34
CA PHE A 46 -0.61 -2.57 -5.32
C PHE A 46 -0.10 -3.81 -6.07
N LEU A 47 -0.06 -3.77 -7.41
CA LEU A 47 0.34 -4.91 -8.24
C LEU A 47 1.58 -4.55 -9.06
N HIS A 48 2.59 -5.41 -9.03
CA HIS A 48 3.76 -5.35 -9.88
C HIS A 48 3.87 -6.66 -10.68
N ASP A 49 3.72 -6.57 -12.00
CA ASP A 49 3.88 -7.72 -12.89
C ASP A 49 5.37 -8.05 -12.97
N TYR A 50 5.75 -9.22 -12.45
CA TYR A 50 7.15 -9.59 -12.27
C TYR A 50 7.32 -11.08 -12.50
N HIS A 51 8.29 -11.43 -13.34
CA HIS A 51 8.64 -12.80 -13.69
C HIS A 51 10.10 -13.04 -13.31
N TRP A 52 10.36 -13.65 -12.16
CA TRP A 52 11.72 -13.81 -11.63
C TRP A 52 12.63 -14.62 -12.56
N GLN A 53 12.08 -15.51 -13.38
CA GLN A 53 12.82 -16.28 -14.37
C GLN A 53 13.41 -15.42 -15.50
N GLN A 54 12.94 -14.17 -15.65
CA GLN A 54 13.45 -13.21 -16.62
C GLN A 54 14.47 -12.24 -15.98
N ASP A 55 14.65 -12.32 -14.66
CA ASP A 55 15.54 -11.46 -13.86
C ASP A 55 16.77 -12.26 -13.41
N ASN A 56 17.69 -12.50 -14.36
CA ASN A 56 18.79 -13.45 -14.19
C ASN A 56 19.72 -13.14 -13.01
N ASP A 57 19.86 -11.87 -12.63
CA ASP A 57 20.71 -11.41 -11.53
C ASP A 57 19.91 -10.86 -10.34
N PHE A 58 18.58 -10.95 -10.39
CA PHE A 58 17.67 -10.41 -9.38
C PHE A 58 17.77 -8.89 -9.16
N SER A 59 18.32 -8.15 -10.12
CA SER A 59 18.45 -6.69 -10.03
C SER A 59 17.11 -5.98 -10.05
N LEU A 60 16.12 -6.53 -10.77
CA LEU A 60 14.76 -6.00 -10.77
C LEU A 60 14.04 -6.32 -9.45
N LEU A 61 14.21 -7.52 -8.89
CA LEU A 61 13.73 -7.85 -7.55
C LEU A 61 14.28 -6.88 -6.51
N GLU A 62 15.59 -6.63 -6.54
CA GLU A 62 16.27 -5.70 -5.65
C GLU A 62 15.66 -4.29 -5.78
N LEU A 63 15.49 -3.79 -7.02
CA LEU A 63 14.86 -2.50 -7.26
C LEU A 63 13.43 -2.44 -6.72
N ILE A 64 12.63 -3.48 -6.94
CA ILE A 64 11.24 -3.56 -6.49
C ILE A 64 11.14 -3.53 -4.96
N MET A 65 12.00 -4.30 -4.28
CA MET A 65 12.02 -4.38 -2.81
C MET A 65 12.57 -3.11 -2.16
N THR A 66 13.52 -2.42 -2.78
CA THR A 66 14.14 -1.22 -2.20
C THR A 66 13.37 0.07 -2.48
N ALA A 67 12.58 0.13 -3.54
CA ALA A 67 11.83 1.33 -3.91
C ALA A 67 10.30 1.13 -3.83
N PRO A 68 9.61 0.47 -4.79
CA PRO A 68 8.16 0.26 -4.73
C PRO A 68 7.63 -0.32 -3.41
N MET A 69 8.29 -1.32 -2.83
CA MET A 69 7.83 -1.91 -1.55
C MET A 69 7.93 -0.92 -0.39
N VAL A 70 9.02 -0.15 -0.32
CA VAL A 70 9.21 0.87 0.73
C VAL A 70 8.18 1.99 0.57
N VAL A 71 7.94 2.46 -0.65
CA VAL A 71 6.95 3.50 -0.93
C VAL A 71 5.53 3.03 -0.60
N THR A 72 5.15 1.82 -1.01
CA THR A 72 3.84 1.25 -0.70
C THR A 72 3.65 1.06 0.80
N HIS A 73 4.71 0.66 1.51
CA HIS A 73 4.71 0.58 2.98
C HIS A 73 4.52 1.94 3.63
N TRP A 74 5.21 2.99 3.18
CA TRP A 74 5.03 4.34 3.71
C TRP A 74 3.61 4.87 3.50
N ILE A 75 3.03 4.62 2.31
CA ILE A 75 1.64 4.96 2.05
C ILE A 75 0.75 4.21 3.04
N ASN A 76 0.90 2.89 3.20
CA ASN A 76 0.12 2.09 4.15
C ASN A 76 0.23 2.62 5.59
N MET A 77 1.45 2.87 6.07
CA MET A 77 1.69 3.37 7.42
C MET A 77 1.08 4.75 7.67
N GLN A 78 1.08 5.64 6.68
CA GLN A 78 0.43 6.95 6.82
C GLN A 78 -1.08 6.79 7.08
N TYR A 79 -1.76 5.88 6.37
CA TYR A 79 -3.18 5.60 6.65
C TYR A 79 -3.35 4.87 7.99
N ASN A 80 -2.57 3.83 8.26
CA ASN A 80 -2.69 3.03 9.48
C ASN A 80 -2.50 3.87 10.75
N LEU A 81 -1.43 4.66 10.83
CA LEU A 81 -1.18 5.51 11.99
C LEU A 81 -2.23 6.62 12.13
N SER A 82 -2.68 7.20 11.01
CA SER A 82 -3.73 8.23 11.00
C SER A 82 -5.10 7.71 11.44
N VAL A 83 -5.38 6.42 11.25
CA VAL A 83 -6.59 5.75 11.77
C VAL A 83 -6.42 5.35 13.23
N THR A 84 -5.23 4.85 13.61
CA THR A 84 -4.95 4.35 14.97
C THR A 84 -4.99 5.45 16.02
N ASP A 85 -4.37 6.60 15.75
CA ASP A 85 -4.41 7.77 16.64
C ASP A 85 -4.23 9.04 15.80
N ASN A 86 -5.34 9.55 15.24
CA ASN A 86 -5.30 10.75 14.40
C ASN A 86 -4.83 12.01 15.16
N VAL A 87 -4.99 12.04 16.48
CA VAL A 87 -4.60 13.20 17.30
C VAL A 87 -3.08 13.32 17.39
N ARG A 88 -2.38 12.17 17.49
CA ARG A 88 -0.91 12.13 17.57
C ARG A 88 -0.22 11.93 16.21
N PHE A 89 -0.80 11.11 15.34
CA PHE A 89 -0.16 10.69 14.08
C PHE A 89 -0.93 11.10 12.82
N GLY A 90 -2.05 11.81 12.96
CA GLY A 90 -2.77 12.46 11.86
C GLY A 90 -2.53 13.97 11.82
N SER A 91 -3.14 14.65 10.85
CA SER A 91 -3.12 16.12 10.81
C SER A 91 -4.35 16.76 11.47
N GLY A 92 -5.19 15.99 12.16
CA GLY A 92 -6.42 16.46 12.80
C GLY A 92 -7.59 16.72 11.83
N ASN A 93 -8.57 17.48 12.29
CA ASN A 93 -9.84 17.74 11.58
C ASN A 93 -9.75 19.03 10.73
N LYS A 94 -10.03 18.93 9.41
CA LYS A 94 -10.09 20.08 8.49
C LYS A 94 -11.24 21.07 8.77
N ALA A 95 -12.17 20.75 9.66
CA ALA A 95 -13.36 21.54 10.01
C ALA A 95 -13.26 22.30 11.36
N LEU A 96 -12.05 22.64 11.80
CA LEU A 96 -11.82 23.75 12.74
C LEU A 96 -11.18 24.97 12.05
N HIS A 97 -11.26 25.04 10.73
CA HIS A 97 -11.11 26.28 9.95
C HIS A 97 -12.46 26.99 9.87
N ASN A 98 -12.90 27.62 10.96
CA ASN A 98 -14.00 28.57 10.86
C ASN A 98 -13.47 29.88 10.29
N VAL A 99 -13.94 30.23 9.09
CA VAL A 99 -13.78 31.57 8.52
C VAL A 99 -14.41 32.57 9.50
N VAL A 100 -13.61 33.45 10.09
CA VAL A 100 -14.12 34.64 10.79
C VAL A 100 -13.36 35.85 10.27
N GLY A 101 -14.09 36.83 9.73
CA GLY A 101 -13.56 38.16 9.42
C GLY A 101 -13.14 38.41 7.97
N GLY A 102 -14.07 38.33 7.02
CA GLY A 102 -14.09 39.15 5.78
C GLY A 102 -12.76 39.56 5.12
N ARG A 103 -11.97 38.59 4.62
CA ARG A 103 -10.89 38.74 3.61
C ARG A 103 -9.56 39.41 4.03
N LEU A 104 -9.06 39.28 5.26
CA LEU A 104 -7.76 39.90 5.63
C LEU A 104 -6.68 39.01 6.27
N GLY A 105 -6.90 37.71 6.45
CA GLY A 105 -5.83 36.80 6.89
C GLY A 105 -6.35 35.58 7.65
N VAL A 106 -5.43 34.64 7.90
CA VAL A 106 -5.64 33.43 8.69
C VAL A 106 -4.61 33.44 9.81
N PHE A 107 -5.06 33.24 11.06
CA PHE A 107 -4.19 33.03 12.21
C PHE A 107 -4.24 31.55 12.59
N GLU A 108 -3.10 30.87 12.52
CA GLU A 108 -2.91 29.58 13.18
C GLU A 108 -2.43 29.87 14.61
N GLY A 109 -3.04 29.22 15.61
CA GLY A 109 -2.63 29.39 17.00
C GLY A 109 -1.17 28.95 17.20
N ASN A 110 -0.40 29.86 17.81
CA ASN A 110 0.98 29.78 18.29
C ASN A 110 1.56 28.35 18.53
N GLY A 111 2.37 27.85 17.60
CA GLY A 111 3.41 26.83 17.87
C GLY A 111 2.94 25.39 18.10
N GLY A 112 2.36 24.74 17.09
CA GLY A 112 2.12 23.28 17.10
C GLY A 112 3.13 22.51 16.23
N ASP A 113 3.58 21.34 16.70
CA ASP A 113 4.52 20.44 16.00
C ASP A 113 4.13 20.15 14.54
N LEU A 114 5.12 19.92 13.67
CA LEU A 114 4.93 19.47 12.29
C LEU A 114 4.12 18.15 12.28
N ARG A 115 2.88 18.19 11.78
CA ARG A 115 2.01 17.01 11.67
C ARG A 115 2.14 16.41 10.26
N ILE A 116 2.76 15.24 10.17
CA ILE A 116 3.09 14.54 8.91
C ILE A 116 2.03 13.52 8.46
N GLY A 117 0.91 13.41 9.18
CA GLY A 117 -0.14 12.43 8.93
C GLY A 117 -1.32 12.92 8.09
N LEU A 118 -2.31 12.04 7.87
CA LEU A 118 -3.52 12.37 7.11
C LEU A 118 -4.58 13.06 7.99
N ALA A 119 -5.32 13.99 7.38
CA ALA A 119 -6.48 14.62 8.00
C ALA A 119 -7.59 13.58 8.23
N LEU A 120 -8.43 13.79 9.27
CA LEU A 120 -9.53 12.88 9.58
C LEU A 120 -10.47 12.65 8.38
N GLN A 121 -10.72 13.70 7.58
CA GLN A 121 -11.53 13.62 6.35
C GLN A 121 -10.91 12.77 5.23
N SER A 122 -9.64 12.39 5.31
CA SER A 122 -8.97 11.50 4.36
C SER A 122 -9.04 10.03 4.78
N VAL A 123 -9.44 9.77 6.03
CA VAL A 123 -9.47 8.42 6.62
C VAL A 123 -10.84 8.02 7.19
N HIS A 124 -11.78 8.95 7.31
CA HIS A 124 -13.11 8.72 7.90
C HIS A 124 -14.20 9.48 7.13
N ASP A 125 -15.30 8.81 6.79
CA ASP A 125 -16.41 9.39 6.01
C ASP A 125 -17.51 10.04 6.87
N GLY A 126 -17.35 10.02 8.19
CA GLY A 126 -18.32 10.51 9.17
C GLY A 126 -19.19 9.40 9.77
N LYS A 127 -19.13 8.17 9.24
CA LYS A 127 -19.80 6.98 9.77
C LYS A 127 -18.83 5.83 10.05
N GLN A 128 -17.83 5.65 9.21
CA GLN A 128 -16.85 4.57 9.29
C GLN A 128 -15.45 5.02 8.84
N TRP A 129 -14.44 4.26 9.24
CA TRP A 129 -13.07 4.41 8.74
C TRP A 129 -12.97 3.85 7.32
N MET A 130 -12.30 4.60 6.45
CA MET A 130 -12.04 4.23 5.06
C MET A 130 -10.75 3.39 4.90
N HIS A 131 -10.03 3.16 5.99
CA HIS A 131 -8.88 2.28 6.07
C HIS A 131 -8.93 1.50 7.39
N GLU A 132 -8.67 0.21 7.32
CA GLU A 132 -8.52 -0.65 8.50
C GLU A 132 -7.11 -0.47 9.07
N PRO A 133 -6.92 -0.38 10.40
CA PRO A 133 -5.58 -0.29 10.99
C PRO A 133 -4.84 -1.63 10.82
N LEU A 134 -4.08 -1.75 9.74
CA LEU A 134 -3.31 -2.94 9.38
C LEU A 134 -1.95 -2.58 8.82
N ARG A 135 -1.01 -3.51 8.92
CA ARG A 135 0.31 -3.39 8.28
C ARG A 135 0.29 -4.01 6.90
N LEU A 136 1.03 -3.42 5.95
CA LEU A 136 1.14 -3.91 4.58
C LEU A 136 1.62 -5.36 4.54
N SER A 137 0.94 -6.19 3.77
CA SER A 137 1.41 -7.54 3.42
C SER A 137 2.01 -7.55 2.01
N ALA A 138 3.32 -7.74 1.91
CA ALA A 138 4.05 -7.87 0.66
C ALA A 138 4.15 -9.36 0.25
N PHE A 139 3.66 -9.71 -0.94
CA PHE A 139 3.74 -11.06 -1.51
C PHE A 139 4.66 -11.04 -2.72
N ILE A 140 5.72 -11.85 -2.71
CA ILE A 140 6.73 -11.89 -3.79
C ILE A 140 6.83 -13.30 -4.36
N ASP A 141 6.67 -13.43 -5.67
CA ASP A 141 6.98 -14.64 -6.45
C ASP A 141 8.45 -14.60 -6.89
N ALA A 142 9.33 -15.08 -6.02
CA ALA A 142 10.76 -15.23 -6.27
C ALA A 142 11.36 -16.35 -5.40
N PRO A 143 12.55 -16.88 -5.74
CA PRO A 143 13.26 -17.83 -4.89
C PRO A 143 13.64 -17.21 -3.53
N GLN A 144 13.58 -18.00 -2.44
CA GLN A 144 13.90 -17.52 -1.09
C GLN A 144 15.31 -16.90 -1.01
N HIS A 145 16.31 -17.57 -1.59
CA HIS A 145 17.70 -17.08 -1.58
C HIS A 145 17.84 -15.71 -2.25
N ALA A 146 17.04 -15.41 -3.28
CA ALA A 146 17.08 -14.12 -3.96
C ALA A 146 16.50 -13.01 -3.08
N ILE A 147 15.38 -13.29 -2.39
CA ILE A 147 14.78 -12.35 -1.44
C ILE A 147 15.73 -12.12 -0.25
N ASP A 148 16.30 -13.19 0.31
CA ASP A 148 17.23 -13.09 1.44
C ASP A 148 18.49 -12.31 1.06
N ALA A 149 19.04 -12.50 -0.14
CA ALA A 149 20.17 -11.71 -0.63
C ALA A 149 19.88 -10.20 -0.65
N VAL A 150 18.66 -9.79 -0.99
CA VAL A 150 18.25 -8.38 -0.92
C VAL A 150 18.18 -7.90 0.54
N LEU A 151 17.65 -8.71 1.45
CA LEU A 151 17.58 -8.37 2.88
C LEU A 151 18.97 -8.29 3.53
N GLU A 152 19.91 -9.15 3.12
CA GLU A 152 21.30 -9.10 3.57
C GLU A 152 21.99 -7.83 3.09
N LYS A 153 21.74 -7.43 1.84
CA LYS A 153 22.34 -6.24 1.22
C LYS A 153 21.76 -4.92 1.74
N HIS A 154 20.48 -4.87 2.10
CA HIS A 154 19.77 -3.62 2.42
C HIS A 154 19.17 -3.62 3.82
N ASP A 155 19.92 -3.05 4.77
CA ASP A 155 19.53 -2.94 6.19
C ASP A 155 18.15 -2.30 6.39
N THR A 156 17.82 -1.25 5.63
CA THR A 156 16.50 -0.58 5.75
C THR A 156 15.36 -1.55 5.44
N VAL A 157 15.50 -2.35 4.38
CA VAL A 157 14.46 -3.32 4.01
C VAL A 157 14.39 -4.45 5.04
N ARG A 158 15.54 -4.95 5.49
CA ARG A 158 15.62 -5.97 6.54
C ARG A 158 14.94 -5.52 7.83
N GLN A 159 15.20 -4.31 8.29
CA GLN A 159 14.59 -3.75 9.50
C GLN A 159 13.07 -3.59 9.39
N LEU A 160 12.55 -3.26 8.21
CA LEU A 160 11.09 -3.20 7.99
C LEU A 160 10.43 -4.57 8.17
N VAL A 161 11.08 -5.63 7.66
CA VAL A 161 10.55 -7.00 7.74
C VAL A 161 10.74 -7.59 9.14
N GLU A 162 11.95 -7.54 9.69
CA GLU A 162 12.28 -8.10 11.01
C GLU A 162 11.69 -7.32 12.18
N GLY A 163 11.44 -6.02 12.00
CA GLY A 163 10.69 -5.19 12.94
C GLY A 163 9.18 -5.32 12.78
N GLU A 164 8.73 -6.16 11.84
CA GLU A 164 7.32 -6.38 11.49
C GLU A 164 6.57 -5.10 11.10
N TRP A 165 7.26 -4.06 10.61
CA TRP A 165 6.63 -2.84 10.09
C TRP A 165 5.81 -3.13 8.82
N LEU A 166 6.20 -4.17 8.08
CA LEU A 166 5.40 -4.85 7.07
C LEU A 166 5.60 -6.36 7.19
N PHE A 167 4.68 -7.13 6.62
CA PHE A 167 4.81 -8.58 6.54
C PHE A 167 5.28 -8.99 5.14
N LEU A 168 6.33 -9.81 5.06
CA LEU A 168 6.87 -10.31 3.80
C LEU A 168 6.53 -11.78 3.63
N TYR A 169 5.91 -12.10 2.50
CA TYR A 169 5.51 -13.44 2.10
C TYR A 169 6.16 -13.81 0.77
N ARG A 170 6.61 -15.06 0.66
CA ARG A 170 7.06 -15.67 -0.58
C ARG A 170 5.98 -16.58 -1.12
N LEU A 171 5.67 -16.42 -2.40
CA LEU A 171 4.78 -17.28 -3.16
C LEU A 171 5.61 -18.38 -3.83
N GLY A 172 5.19 -19.62 -3.65
CA GLY A 172 5.78 -20.79 -4.29
C GLY A 172 5.08 -21.21 -5.57
N GLU A 173 5.54 -22.32 -6.15
CA GLU A 173 4.98 -22.82 -7.41
C GLU A 173 3.54 -23.31 -7.23
N ALA A 174 3.27 -24.00 -6.11
CA ALA A 174 1.93 -24.41 -5.76
C ALA A 174 1.13 -23.23 -5.14
N PRO A 175 -0.19 -23.12 -5.37
CA PRO A 175 -1.01 -22.04 -4.82
C PRO A 175 -1.00 -21.93 -3.28
N ASP A 176 -0.77 -23.05 -2.60
CA ASP A 176 -0.73 -23.21 -1.14
C ASP A 176 0.69 -23.15 -0.56
N ASP A 177 1.73 -23.13 -1.41
CA ASP A 177 3.11 -22.91 -0.99
C ASP A 177 3.33 -21.41 -0.72
N ILE A 178 2.88 -20.97 0.45
CA ILE A 178 3.11 -19.61 0.94
C ILE A 178 3.93 -19.69 2.22
N SER A 179 5.02 -18.94 2.26
CA SER A 179 5.88 -18.82 3.45
C SER A 179 6.02 -17.35 3.85
N ARG A 180 6.06 -17.08 5.15
CA ARG A 180 6.32 -15.76 5.72
C ARG A 180 7.77 -15.66 6.17
N ARG A 181 8.43 -14.54 5.88
CA ARG A 181 9.74 -14.21 6.47
C ARG A 181 9.52 -13.66 7.89
N LEU A 182 9.93 -14.43 8.88
CA LEU A 182 10.05 -14.02 10.29
C LEU A 182 11.48 -13.57 10.55
N ARG A 183 11.82 -13.11 11.76
CA ARG A 183 13.22 -12.77 12.10
C ARG A 183 14.12 -14.01 12.05
N GLU A 184 13.60 -15.15 12.48
CA GLU A 184 14.30 -16.42 12.65
C GLU A 184 14.45 -17.21 11.33
N GLY A 185 13.74 -16.81 10.27
CA GLY A 185 13.78 -17.48 8.96
C GLY A 185 12.41 -17.53 8.29
N TRP A 186 12.26 -18.42 7.31
CA TRP A 186 11.00 -18.65 6.60
C TRP A 186 10.12 -19.67 7.33
N ALA A 187 8.86 -19.33 7.54
CA ALA A 187 7.85 -20.21 8.14
C ALA A 187 6.67 -20.43 7.18
N PRO A 188 6.21 -21.67 6.94
CA PRO A 188 5.01 -21.93 6.14
C PRO A 188 3.76 -21.30 6.75
N CYS A 189 2.89 -20.71 5.93
CA CYS A 189 1.63 -20.12 6.39
C CYS A 189 0.56 -21.16 6.77
N SER A 190 0.74 -22.42 6.39
CA SER A 190 -0.12 -23.55 6.82
C SER A 190 -0.09 -23.78 8.34
N ASN A 191 0.89 -23.24 9.06
CA ASN A 191 1.05 -23.38 10.51
C ASN A 191 0.57 -22.16 11.31
N LEU A 192 -0.11 -21.18 10.69
CA LEU A 192 -0.56 -19.93 11.34
C LEU A 192 -2.06 -19.90 11.67
N ALA A 193 -2.59 -21.04 12.15
CA ALA A 193 -3.97 -21.14 12.68
C ALA A 193 -4.05 -20.67 14.14
#